data_AF-A0A352RYL3-F1
#
_entry.id   AF-A0A352RYL3-F1
#
_cell.length_a   1.000
_cell.length_b   1.000
_cell.length_c   1.000
_cell.angle_alpha   90.00
_cell.angle_beta   90.00
_cell.angle_gamma   90.00
#
_symmetry.space_group_name_H-M   'P 1'
#
loop_
_entity.id
_entity.type
_entity.pdbx_description
1 polymer ?
#
loop_
_entity_poly.entity_id
_entity_poly.type
_entity_poly.pdbx_seq_one_letter_code
_entity_poly.pdbx_strand_id
1 'polypeptide(L)'
;MRPRRISVAPMMDWTDRHCRTFHRALSQYTWLYTEMVTTGALLHGDVARHLDFSAAEQPVALQLGGSEPADLAQAAKLGEQWGYKEINLNCGCPSERVQRGAFGACLMAEPQLVADCVKAMRDVVSVPVTVKHRIGIDTI
;
A
#
# COMPACT_ATOMS: atom_id res chain seq x y z
N MET A 1 -4.66 8.84 16.93
CA MET A 1 -3.77 8.89 15.74
C MET A 1 -3.56 10.33 15.34
N ARG A 2 -2.35 10.69 14.87
CA ARG A 2 -2.15 12.02 14.24
C ARG A 2 -3.05 12.09 12.98
N PRO A 3 -3.77 13.20 12.76
CA PRO A 3 -4.66 13.31 11.60
C PRO A 3 -3.85 13.37 10.30
N ARG A 4 -4.26 12.59 9.29
CA ARG A 4 -3.65 12.50 7.95
C ARG A 4 -4.04 13.70 7.08
N ARG A 5 -3.82 14.93 7.56
CA ARG A 5 -4.25 16.16 6.84
C ARG A 5 -3.48 16.36 5.54
N ILE A 6 -2.19 16.01 5.54
CA ILE A 6 -1.30 16.11 4.39
C ILE A 6 -0.53 14.80 4.27
N SER A 7 -0.48 14.26 3.06
CA SER A 7 0.29 13.08 2.70
C SER A 7 0.94 13.23 1.33
N VAL A 8 2.11 12.63 1.14
CA VAL A 8 2.71 12.46 -0.19
C VAL A 8 2.13 11.20 -0.82
N ALA A 9 1.69 11.29 -2.08
CA ALA A 9 1.10 10.16 -2.78
C ALA A 9 2.14 9.04 -3.03
N PRO A 10 1.70 7.76 -3.06
CA PRO A 10 2.53 6.66 -3.53
C PRO A 10 2.77 6.80 -5.03
N MET A 11 4.04 6.82 -5.45
CA MET A 11 4.47 7.05 -6.83
C MET A 11 5.61 6.08 -7.18
N MET A 12 5.33 5.13 -8.08
CA MET A 12 6.34 4.19 -8.62
C MET A 12 7.55 4.95 -9.17
N ASP A 13 8.75 4.44 -8.89
CA ASP A 13 10.06 4.99 -9.24
C ASP A 13 10.37 6.38 -8.63
N TRP A 14 9.52 6.87 -7.73
CA TRP A 14 9.72 8.16 -7.05
C TRP A 14 9.76 8.01 -5.55
N THR A 15 8.69 7.49 -4.91
CA THR A 15 8.60 7.42 -3.45
C THR A 15 9.33 6.22 -2.85
N ASP A 16 10.56 5.99 -3.30
CA ASP A 16 11.49 5.05 -2.66
C ASP A 16 11.94 5.56 -1.28
N ARG A 17 12.72 4.76 -0.55
CA ARG A 17 13.21 5.14 0.79
C ARG A 17 14.11 6.38 0.79
N HIS A 18 14.83 6.64 -0.29
CA HIS A 18 15.74 7.77 -0.40
C HIS A 18 14.97 9.08 -0.59
N CYS A 19 13.99 9.07 -1.50
CA CYS A 19 13.07 10.18 -1.70
C CYS A 19 12.23 10.48 -0.45
N ARG A 20 11.70 9.44 0.22
CA ARG A 20 10.95 9.62 1.47
C ARG A 20 11.82 10.18 2.60
N THR A 21 13.08 9.78 2.69
CA THR A 21 14.03 10.39 3.64
C THR A 21 14.24 11.88 3.33
N PHE A 22 14.39 12.25 2.04
CA PHE A 22 14.44 13.64 1.64
C PHE A 22 13.16 14.42 1.99
N HIS A 23 11.97 13.87 1.70
CA HIS A 23 10.70 14.48 2.10
C HIS A 23 10.60 14.73 3.61
N ARG A 24 11.20 13.85 4.42
CA ARG A 24 11.23 14.02 5.88
C ARG A 24 12.10 15.20 6.33
N ALA A 25 13.13 15.57 5.56
CA ALA A 25 13.90 16.79 5.81
C ALA A 25 13.07 18.07 5.54
N LEU A 26 12.04 17.99 4.69
CA LEU A 26 11.13 19.10 4.40
C LEU A 26 9.97 19.19 5.40
N SER A 27 9.48 18.06 5.91
CA SER A 27 8.38 18.02 6.86
C SER A 27 8.47 16.83 7.82
N GLN A 28 8.40 17.12 9.12
CA GLN A 28 8.36 16.12 10.20
C GLN A 28 6.97 15.51 10.41
N TYR A 29 5.93 16.04 9.77
CA TYR A 29 4.53 15.70 10.08
C TYR A 29 3.79 15.02 8.94
N THR A 30 4.24 15.21 7.69
CA THR A 30 3.56 14.67 6.52
C THR A 30 3.58 13.15 6.54
N TRP A 31 2.43 12.52 6.24
CA TRP A 31 2.33 11.08 6.10
C TRP A 31 2.94 10.65 4.76
N LEU A 32 3.87 9.69 4.79
CA LEU A 32 4.54 9.22 3.58
C LEU A 32 3.95 7.87 3.18
N TYR A 33 3.95 7.59 1.87
CA TYR A 33 3.58 6.30 1.32
C TYR A 33 4.75 5.72 0.55
N THR A 34 4.90 4.40 0.58
CA THR A 34 5.83 3.68 -0.28
C THR A 34 5.41 3.77 -1.75
N GLU A 35 6.28 3.30 -2.64
CA GLU A 35 5.82 2.76 -3.91
C GLU A 35 4.82 1.61 -3.70
N MET A 36 4.07 1.26 -4.75
CA MET A 36 3.18 0.10 -4.69
C MET A 36 4.01 -1.19 -4.74
N VAL A 37 3.88 -2.02 -3.70
CA VAL A 37 4.55 -3.32 -3.61
C VAL A 37 3.50 -4.42 -3.84
N THR A 38 3.76 -5.34 -4.77
CA THR A 38 2.81 -6.43 -5.03
C THR A 38 2.91 -7.51 -3.96
N THR A 39 1.81 -8.21 -3.66
CA THR A 39 1.83 -9.36 -2.73
C THR A 39 2.84 -10.40 -3.17
N GLY A 40 2.88 -10.77 -4.45
CA GLY A 40 3.84 -11.74 -4.97
C GLY A 40 5.31 -11.35 -4.74
N ALA A 41 5.65 -10.06 -4.74
CA ALA A 41 7.02 -9.61 -4.44
C ALA A 41 7.39 -9.85 -2.97
N LEU A 42 6.41 -9.84 -2.06
CA LEU A 42 6.61 -10.10 -0.63
C LEU A 42 6.51 -11.58 -0.27
N LEU A 43 5.73 -12.35 -1.02
CA LEU A 43 5.53 -13.78 -0.75
C LEU A 43 6.60 -14.66 -1.39
N HIS A 44 7.18 -14.21 -2.51
CA HIS A 44 8.11 -15.02 -3.30
C HIS A 44 9.42 -14.30 -3.67
N GLY A 45 9.53 -13.01 -3.36
CA GLY A 45 10.68 -12.18 -3.69
C GLY A 45 11.58 -11.85 -2.49
N ASP A 46 12.45 -10.87 -2.70
CA ASP A 46 13.32 -10.33 -1.66
C ASP A 46 12.55 -9.30 -0.81
N VAL A 47 12.03 -9.77 0.32
CA VAL A 47 11.21 -8.96 1.23
C VAL A 47 11.94 -7.71 1.71
N ALA A 48 13.20 -7.83 2.13
CA ALA A 48 13.95 -6.71 2.70
C ALA A 48 14.18 -5.61 1.65
N ARG A 49 14.47 -6.00 0.40
CA ARG A 49 14.55 -5.06 -0.72
C ARG A 49 13.29 -4.20 -0.87
N HIS A 50 12.11 -4.78 -0.64
CA HIS A 50 10.84 -4.10 -0.82
C HIS A 50 10.35 -3.35 0.42
N LEU A 51 10.70 -3.80 1.63
CA LEU A 51 10.15 -3.27 2.88
C LEU A 51 11.12 -2.43 3.71
N ASP A 52 12.42 -2.44 3.43
CA ASP A 52 13.38 -1.68 4.22
C ASP A 52 13.18 -0.16 4.09
N PHE A 53 13.09 0.49 5.25
CA PHE A 53 13.02 1.94 5.39
C PHE A 53 13.84 2.38 6.61
N SER A 54 14.32 3.63 6.61
CA SER A 54 14.98 4.26 7.74
C SER A 54 13.95 4.70 8.79
N ALA A 55 14.23 4.47 10.07
CA ALA A 55 13.36 4.89 11.17
C ALA A 55 13.00 6.39 11.12
N ALA A 56 13.87 7.23 10.53
CA ALA A 56 13.62 8.65 10.33
C ALA A 56 12.40 8.91 9.43
N GLU A 57 12.09 8.04 8.48
CA GLU A 57 10.99 8.22 7.52
C GLU A 57 9.60 8.23 8.18
N GLN A 58 9.47 7.74 9.41
CA GLN A 58 8.18 7.58 10.08
C GLN A 58 7.42 8.91 10.27
N PRO A 59 6.07 8.94 10.16
CA PRO A 59 5.19 7.81 9.82
C PRO A 59 5.15 7.47 8.31
N VAL A 60 5.21 6.17 7.98
CA VAL A 60 5.08 5.64 6.60
C VAL A 60 3.97 4.59 6.50
N ALA A 61 3.18 4.67 5.43
CA ALA A 61 2.22 3.65 5.01
C ALA A 61 2.82 2.77 3.91
N LEU A 62 2.65 1.45 4.03
CA LEU A 62 2.96 0.49 2.97
C LEU A 62 1.76 0.39 2.02
N GLN A 63 1.96 0.67 0.74
CA GLN A 63 0.94 0.41 -0.27
C GLN A 63 1.12 -0.97 -0.91
N LEU A 64 0.10 -1.82 -0.78
CA LEU A 64 0.04 -3.15 -1.37
C LEU A 64 -0.77 -3.17 -2.68
N GLY A 65 -0.31 -3.98 -3.63
CA GLY A 65 -1.05 -4.36 -4.84
C GLY A 65 -1.32 -5.86 -4.87
N GLY A 66 -2.58 -6.25 -4.95
CA GLY A 66 -3.02 -7.65 -5.02
C GLY A 66 -4.55 -7.73 -4.94
N SER A 67 -5.08 -8.92 -5.21
CA SER A 67 -6.52 -9.22 -5.23
C SER A 67 -6.91 -10.46 -4.44
N GLU A 68 -5.94 -11.25 -3.99
CA GLU A 68 -6.17 -12.47 -3.20
C GLU A 68 -6.19 -12.14 -1.69
N PRO A 69 -7.31 -12.37 -0.97
CA PRO A 69 -7.42 -11.99 0.44
C PRO A 69 -6.37 -12.62 1.36
N ALA A 70 -6.02 -13.90 1.13
CA ALA A 70 -5.03 -14.61 1.93
C ALA A 70 -3.62 -14.02 1.76
N ASP A 71 -3.23 -13.75 0.52
CA ASP A 71 -1.95 -13.14 0.17
C ASP A 71 -1.82 -11.73 0.74
N LEU A 72 -2.90 -10.94 0.64
CA LEU A 72 -2.96 -9.60 1.21
C LEU A 72 -2.87 -9.62 2.74
N ALA A 73 -3.52 -10.57 3.41
CA ALA A 73 -3.40 -10.74 4.86
C ALA A 73 -1.94 -11.03 5.26
N GLN A 74 -1.28 -11.96 4.57
CA GLN A 74 0.13 -12.28 4.85
C GLN A 74 1.06 -11.09 4.59
N ALA A 75 0.87 -10.39 3.47
CA ALA A 75 1.63 -9.19 3.12
C ALA A 75 1.40 -8.04 4.12
N ALA A 76 0.16 -7.83 4.56
CA ALA A 76 -0.19 -6.84 5.58
C ALA A 76 0.48 -7.16 6.92
N LYS A 77 0.46 -8.44 7.33
CA LYS A 77 1.12 -8.87 8.57
C LYS A 77 2.62 -8.63 8.52
N LEU A 78 3.24 -8.94 7.40
CA LEU A 78 4.66 -8.69 7.17
C LEU A 78 4.99 -7.20 7.24
N GLY A 79 4.16 -6.35 6.62
CA GLY A 79 4.30 -4.90 6.69
C GLY A 79 4.18 -4.35 8.12
N GLU A 80 3.22 -4.84 8.90
CA GLU A 80 3.10 -4.47 10.32
C GLU A 80 4.35 -4.89 11.12
N GLN A 81 4.84 -6.11 10.91
CA GLN A 81 6.05 -6.63 11.57
C GLN A 81 7.30 -5.80 11.20
N TRP A 82 7.38 -5.32 9.95
CA TRP A 82 8.43 -4.40 9.50
C TRP A 82 8.33 -2.99 10.12
N GLY A 83 7.19 -2.67 10.76
CA GLY A 83 6.99 -1.43 11.52
C GLY A 83 6.29 -0.32 10.75
N TYR A 84 5.69 -0.59 9.59
CA TYR A 84 4.81 0.37 8.91
C TYR A 84 3.65 0.78 9.82
N LYS A 85 3.22 2.04 9.73
CA LYS A 85 2.16 2.60 10.59
C LYS A 85 0.78 2.52 9.98
N GLU A 86 0.69 1.98 8.77
CA GLU A 86 -0.53 1.81 8.00
C GLU A 86 -0.27 0.83 6.86
N ILE A 87 -1.28 0.02 6.56
CA ILE A 87 -1.37 -0.79 5.35
C ILE A 87 -2.40 -0.15 4.44
N ASN A 88 -2.04 0.10 3.19
CA ASN A 88 -2.90 0.72 2.19
C ASN A 88 -3.09 -0.21 0.99
N LEU A 89 -4.34 -0.48 0.59
CA LEU A 89 -4.64 -1.23 -0.62
C LEU A 89 -4.75 -0.29 -1.82
N ASN A 90 -4.04 -0.61 -2.91
CA ASN A 90 -4.20 0.07 -4.19
C ASN A 90 -5.41 -0.47 -4.96
N CYS A 91 -6.47 0.33 -5.06
CA CYS A 91 -7.64 0.08 -5.90
C CYS A 91 -7.80 1.17 -6.97
N GLY A 92 -6.70 1.64 -7.57
CA GLY A 92 -6.78 2.81 -8.47
C GLY A 92 -5.76 2.92 -9.59
N CYS A 93 -4.76 2.03 -9.66
CA CYS A 93 -3.80 2.03 -10.77
C CYS A 93 -4.44 1.47 -12.05
N PRO A 94 -4.53 2.24 -13.16
CA PRO A 94 -5.13 1.77 -14.40
C PRO A 94 -4.13 1.08 -15.35
N SER A 95 -2.86 0.96 -14.97
CA SER A 95 -1.80 0.40 -15.82
C SER A 95 -2.13 -1.02 -16.29
N GLU A 96 -1.86 -1.34 -17.56
CA GLU A 96 -2.06 -2.69 -18.11
C GLU A 96 -1.37 -3.78 -17.29
N ARG A 97 -0.15 -3.52 -16.78
CA ARG A 97 0.60 -4.49 -15.98
C ARG A 97 -0.15 -4.88 -14.69
N VAL A 98 -0.89 -3.92 -14.15
CA VAL A 98 -1.66 -4.07 -12.90
C VAL A 98 -3.00 -4.76 -13.19
N GLN A 99 -3.67 -4.40 -14.29
CA GLN A 99 -4.88 -5.08 -14.74
C GLN A 99 -4.65 -6.55 -15.09
N ARG A 100 -3.53 -6.89 -15.74
CA ARG A 100 -3.15 -8.28 -16.02
C ARG A 100 -2.86 -9.09 -14.75
N GLY A 101 -2.50 -8.42 -13.65
CA GLY A 101 -2.38 -9.03 -12.34
C GLY A 101 -3.69 -9.09 -11.56
N ALA A 102 -4.81 -8.64 -12.15
CA ALA A 102 -6.15 -8.57 -11.54
C ALA A 102 -6.26 -7.67 -10.30
N PHE A 103 -5.42 -6.63 -10.17
CA PHE A 103 -5.53 -5.65 -9.08
C PHE A 103 -5.50 -4.19 -9.58
N GLY A 104 -5.62 -3.22 -8.67
CA GLY A 104 -5.64 -1.79 -9.01
C GLY A 104 -7.04 -1.31 -9.41
N ALA A 105 -7.16 -0.52 -10.49
CA ALA A 105 -8.44 0.10 -10.84
C ALA A 105 -9.54 -0.93 -11.20
N CYS A 106 -9.18 -2.11 -11.74
CA CYS A 106 -10.17 -3.15 -12.07
C CYS A 106 -10.92 -3.67 -10.83
N LEU A 107 -10.31 -3.63 -9.64
CA LEU A 107 -10.98 -4.00 -8.39
C LEU A 107 -12.19 -3.11 -8.06
N MET A 108 -12.29 -1.93 -8.68
CA MET A 108 -13.46 -1.08 -8.50
C MET A 108 -14.73 -1.68 -9.13
N ALA A 109 -14.60 -2.64 -10.06
CA ALA A 109 -15.71 -3.44 -10.58
C ALA A 109 -16.19 -4.51 -9.58
N GLU A 110 -15.35 -4.87 -8.60
CA GLU A 110 -15.56 -5.99 -7.68
C GLU A 110 -15.55 -5.53 -6.22
N PRO A 111 -16.53 -4.70 -5.80
CA PRO A 111 -16.54 -4.10 -4.46
C PRO A 111 -16.60 -5.15 -3.33
N GLN A 112 -17.22 -6.31 -3.56
CA GLN A 112 -17.24 -7.40 -2.59
C GLN A 112 -15.84 -7.99 -2.38
N LEU A 113 -15.09 -8.23 -3.47
CA LEU A 113 -13.71 -8.70 -3.39
C LEU A 113 -12.82 -7.71 -2.63
N VAL A 114 -12.98 -6.40 -2.90
CA VAL A 114 -12.28 -5.36 -2.15
C VAL A 114 -12.62 -5.42 -0.66
N ALA A 115 -13.90 -5.60 -0.31
CA ALA A 115 -14.32 -5.73 1.08
C ALA A 115 -13.69 -6.95 1.76
N ASP A 116 -13.63 -8.10 1.07
CA ASP A 116 -13.03 -9.34 1.57
C ASP A 116 -11.52 -9.18 1.76
N CYS A 117 -10.83 -8.53 0.82
CA CYS A 117 -9.42 -8.19 0.90
C CYS A 117 -9.12 -7.28 2.11
N VAL A 118 -9.88 -6.19 2.25
CA VAL A 118 -9.73 -5.25 3.37
C VAL A 118 -10.02 -5.94 4.70
N LYS A 119 -11.05 -6.78 4.76
CA LYS A 119 -11.36 -7.57 5.95
C LYS A 119 -10.21 -8.49 6.33
N ALA A 120 -9.70 -9.28 5.38
CA ALA A 120 -8.62 -10.22 5.62
C ALA A 120 -7.35 -9.53 6.15
N MET A 121 -6.99 -8.37 5.60
CA MET A 121 -5.87 -7.57 6.14
C MET A 121 -6.16 -7.05 7.55
N ARG A 122 -7.36 -6.51 7.80
CA ARG A 122 -7.74 -5.96 9.11
C ARG A 122 -7.80 -7.01 10.21
N ASP A 123 -8.15 -8.24 9.88
CA ASP A 123 -8.26 -9.33 10.85
C ASP A 123 -6.89 -9.76 11.40
N VAL A 124 -5.79 -9.46 10.69
CA VAL A 124 -4.44 -9.92 11.07
C VAL A 124 -3.49 -8.80 11.55
N VAL A 125 -3.84 -7.53 11.33
CA VAL A 125 -3.03 -6.37 11.77
C VAL A 125 -3.78 -5.46 12.74
N SER A 126 -3.02 -4.81 13.61
CA SER A 126 -3.50 -3.79 14.56
C SER A 126 -3.39 -2.37 14.02
N VAL A 127 -2.49 -2.12 13.05
CA VAL A 127 -2.38 -0.83 12.35
C VAL A 127 -3.57 -0.58 11.43
N PRO A 128 -3.89 0.69 11.07
CA PRO A 128 -4.97 0.96 10.13
C PRO A 128 -4.75 0.30 8.77
N VAL A 129 -5.84 -0.26 8.24
CA VAL A 129 -5.95 -0.64 6.83
C VAL A 129 -6.79 0.40 6.11
N THR A 130 -6.28 0.97 5.02
CA THR A 130 -6.93 2.00 4.21
C THR A 130 -6.95 1.62 2.74
N VAL A 131 -7.73 2.33 1.92
CA VAL A 131 -7.83 2.08 0.48
C VAL A 131 -7.56 3.37 -0.28
N LYS A 132 -6.72 3.31 -1.32
CA LYS A 132 -6.53 4.40 -2.29
C LYS A 132 -7.19 4.01 -3.60
N HIS A 133 -8.25 4.72 -3.99
CA HIS A 133 -9.03 4.42 -5.20
C HIS A 133 -9.23 5.67 -6.09
N ARG A 134 -9.77 5.48 -7.30
CA ARG A 134 -10.26 6.56 -8.17
C ARG A 134 -11.74 6.85 -7.88
N ILE A 135 -12.30 7.88 -8.51
CA ILE A 135 -13.74 8.18 -8.39
C ILE A 135 -14.65 7.13 -9.07
N GLY A 136 -14.14 6.42 -10.06
CA GLY A 136 -14.85 5.41 -10.83
C GLY A 136 -13.94 4.76 -11.88
N ILE A 137 -14.47 3.75 -12.55
CA ILE A 137 -13.97 3.21 -13.82
C ILE A 137 -15.08 3.37 -14.87
N ASP A 138 -14.70 3.52 -16.14
CA ASP A 138 -15.66 3.50 -17.24
C ASP A 138 -16.27 2.09 -17.38
N THR A 139 -17.48 2.00 -17.92
CA THR A 139 -18.30 0.77 -17.99
C THR A 139 -17.50 -0.46 -18.44
N ILE A 140 -17.70 -1.55 -17.71
CA ILE A 140 -17.18 -2.91 -17.97
C ILE A 140 -17.66 -3.41 -19.33
#